data_AF-A0A955XH60-F1
#
_entry.id   AF-A0A955XH60-F1
#
_cell.length_a   1.000
_cell.length_b   1.000
_cell.length_c   1.000
_cell.angle_alpha   90.00
_cell.angle_beta   90.00
_cell.angle_gamma   90.00
#
_symmetry.space_group_name_H-M   'P 1'
#
loop_
_entity.id
_entity.type
_entity.pdbx_description
1 polymer ?
#
loop_
_entity_poly.entity_id
_entity_poly.type
_entity_poly.pdbx_seq_one_letter_code
_entity_poly.pdbx_strand_id
1 'polypeptide(L)'
;GIIDAVKSGNVPIDKYAMGGAVGALLGAAPMAGLGVLIGLAMYLPFSITLGYGIGCLTQMWLGKKFGGHFVEHKLVPLAAGLIVGEALMGIAHAAYEIFFK
;
A
#
# COMPACT_ATOMS: atom_id res chain seq x y z
N GLY A 1 -23.47 10.23 -11.23
CA GLY A 1 -22.88 10.02 -9.88
C GLY A 1 -23.86 9.29 -8.97
N ILE A 2 -23.50 8.93 -7.73
CA ILE A 2 -24.38 8.27 -6.74
C ILE A 2 -25.77 8.92 -6.61
N ILE A 3 -25.86 10.23 -6.80
CA ILE A 3 -27.11 10.99 -6.82
C ILE A 3 -28.00 10.63 -8.04
N ASP A 4 -27.42 10.38 -9.22
CA ASP A 4 -28.17 9.90 -10.41
C ASP A 4 -28.57 8.43 -10.28
N ALA A 5 -27.77 7.61 -9.59
CA ALA A 5 -28.08 6.20 -9.32
C ALA A 5 -29.24 6.05 -8.31
N VAL A 6 -29.31 6.94 -7.32
CA VAL A 6 -30.44 7.02 -6.38
C VAL A 6 -31.69 7.57 -7.08
N LYS A 7 -31.54 8.58 -7.95
CA LYS A 7 -32.65 9.14 -8.74
C LYS A 7 -33.21 8.18 -9.78
N SER A 8 -32.41 7.27 -10.33
CA SER A 8 -32.81 6.27 -11.32
C SER A 8 -33.27 4.93 -10.71
N GLY A 9 -33.29 4.80 -9.38
CA GLY A 9 -33.72 3.58 -8.67
C GLY A 9 -32.77 2.39 -8.80
N ASN A 10 -31.72 2.50 -9.63
CA ASN A 10 -30.73 1.45 -9.85
C ASN A 10 -29.50 1.68 -8.99
N VAL A 11 -29.71 1.78 -7.67
CA VAL A 11 -28.60 1.75 -6.71
C VAL A 11 -28.12 0.30 -6.64
N PRO A 12 -26.85 0.00 -6.98
CA PRO A 12 -26.34 -1.36 -6.89
C PRO A 12 -26.05 -1.72 -5.42
N ILE A 13 -27.12 -1.84 -4.61
CA ILE A 13 -27.11 -2.16 -3.18
C ILE A 13 -26.25 -3.41 -2.93
N ASP A 14 -26.33 -4.41 -3.80
CA ASP A 14 -25.56 -5.65 -3.73
C ASP A 14 -24.05 -5.39 -3.64
N LYS A 15 -23.53 -4.42 -4.42
CA LYS A 15 -22.10 -4.10 -4.42
C LYS A 15 -21.67 -3.40 -3.12
N TYR A 16 -22.53 -2.55 -2.57
CA TYR A 16 -22.24 -1.86 -1.31
C TYR A 16 -22.34 -2.81 -0.10
N ALA A 17 -23.35 -3.68 -0.09
CA ALA A 17 -23.53 -4.68 0.96
C ALA A 17 -22.37 -5.69 0.95
N MET A 18 -22.01 -6.22 -0.23
CA MET A 18 -20.87 -7.14 -0.36
C MET A 18 -19.54 -6.45 -0.05
N GLY A 19 -19.32 -5.21 -0.50
CA GLY A 19 -18.11 -4.44 -0.18
C GLY A 19 -17.97 -4.16 1.32
N GLY A 20 -19.07 -3.81 1.98
CA GLY A 20 -19.11 -3.61 3.43
C GLY A 20 -18.85 -4.90 4.22
N ALA A 21 -19.44 -6.02 3.79
CA ALA A 21 -19.21 -7.32 4.40
C ALA A 21 -17.74 -7.78 4.26
N VAL A 22 -17.16 -7.64 3.07
CA VAL A 22 -15.75 -7.96 2.81
C VAL A 22 -14.84 -7.06 3.65
N GLY A 23 -15.11 -5.75 3.71
CA GLY A 23 -14.35 -4.82 4.55
C GLY A 23 -14.39 -5.17 6.03
N ALA A 24 -15.57 -5.55 6.55
CA ALA A 24 -15.73 -5.96 7.95
C ALA A 24 -14.99 -7.27 8.26
N LEU A 25 -15.09 -8.27 7.39
CA LEU A 25 -14.39 -9.55 7.55
C LEU A 25 -12.87 -9.39 7.49
N LEU A 26 -12.36 -8.55 6.59
CA LEU A 26 -10.94 -8.26 6.45
C LEU A 26 -10.40 -7.38 7.59
N GLY A 27 -11.24 -6.50 8.15
CA GLY A 27 -10.91 -5.70 9.34
C GLY A 27 -10.87 -6.53 10.63
N ALA A 28 -11.67 -7.59 10.70
CA ALA A 28 -11.69 -8.53 11.82
C ALA A 28 -10.63 -9.65 11.72
N ALA A 29 -9.91 -9.74 10.59
CA ALA A 29 -8.90 -10.77 10.39
C ALA A 29 -7.69 -10.58 11.34
N PRO A 30 -7.12 -11.66 11.89
CA PRO A 30 -6.02 -11.60 12.88
C PRO A 30 -4.67 -11.12 12.33
N MET A 31 -4.56 -10.92 11.02
CA MET A 31 -3.38 -10.33 10.38
C MET A 31 -3.56 -8.82 10.30
N ALA A 32 -2.86 -8.10 11.19
CA ALA A 32 -2.90 -6.65 11.28
C ALA A 32 -2.67 -6.00 9.91
N GLY A 33 -3.59 -5.13 9.51
CA GLY A 33 -3.46 -4.33 8.28
C GLY A 33 -3.95 -5.00 6.99
N LEU A 34 -4.49 -6.22 7.00
CA LEU A 34 -5.03 -6.87 5.79
C LEU A 34 -6.11 -6.03 5.07
N GLY A 35 -7.08 -5.48 5.82
CA GLY A 35 -8.10 -4.61 5.25
C GLY A 35 -7.52 -3.33 4.62
N VAL A 36 -6.46 -2.78 5.21
CA VAL A 36 -5.76 -1.60 4.67
C VAL A 36 -4.98 -1.96 3.40
N LEU A 37 -4.25 -3.09 3.40
CA LEU A 37 -3.49 -3.55 2.24
C LEU A 37 -4.41 -3.85 1.04
N ILE A 38 -5.56 -4.48 1.28
CA ILE A 38 -6.53 -4.81 0.23
C ILE A 38 -7.25 -3.55 -0.28
N GLY A 39 -7.64 -2.64 0.61
CA GLY A 39 -8.24 -1.36 0.24
C GLY A 39 -7.27 -0.48 -0.56
N LEU A 40 -6.00 -0.41 -0.16
CA LEU A 40 -4.96 0.30 -0.90
C LEU A 40 -4.63 -0.39 -2.22
N ALA A 41 -4.60 -1.72 -2.29
CA ALA A 41 -4.35 -2.45 -3.53
C ALA A 41 -5.46 -2.28 -4.58
N MET A 42 -6.71 -2.02 -4.16
CA MET A 42 -7.80 -1.66 -5.07
C MET A 42 -7.68 -0.23 -5.63
N TYR A 43 -6.95 0.66 -4.94
CA TYR A 43 -6.78 2.05 -5.34
C TYR A 43 -5.44 2.31 -6.05
N LEU A 44 -4.39 1.56 -5.71
CA LEU A 44 -3.05 1.72 -6.28
C LEU A 44 -2.91 0.97 -7.61
N PRO A 45 -2.14 1.54 -8.56
CA PRO A 45 -1.86 0.89 -9.82
C PRO A 45 -1.13 -0.44 -9.60
N PHE A 46 -1.42 -1.42 -10.46
CA PHE A 46 -0.85 -2.77 -10.41
C PHE A 46 0.67 -2.80 -10.21
N SER A 47 1.38 -1.80 -10.73
CA SER A 47 2.83 -1.66 -10.59
C SER A 47 3.32 -1.58 -9.13
N ILE A 48 2.60 -0.86 -8.26
CA ILE A 48 2.99 -0.76 -6.84
C ILE A 48 2.65 -2.04 -6.08
N THR A 49 1.48 -2.62 -6.34
CA THR A 49 1.05 -3.88 -5.71
C THR A 49 1.99 -5.03 -6.09
N LEU A 50 2.41 -5.09 -7.36
CA LEU A 50 3.40 -6.06 -7.84
C LEU A 50 4.76 -5.82 -7.18
N GLY A 51 5.21 -4.56 -7.10
CA GLY A 51 6.46 -4.19 -6.43
C GLY A 51 6.49 -4.61 -4.95
N TYR A 52 5.39 -4.36 -4.22
CA TYR A 52 5.24 -4.81 -2.84
C TYR A 52 5.24 -6.34 -2.73
N GLY A 53 4.52 -7.03 -3.62
CA GLY A 53 4.52 -8.50 -3.68
C GLY A 53 5.90 -9.09 -3.93
N ILE A 54 6.65 -8.53 -4.88
CA ILE A 54 8.05 -8.92 -5.14
C ILE A 54 8.91 -8.65 -3.90
N GLY A 55 8.75 -7.48 -3.26
CA GLY A 55 9.44 -7.14 -2.02
C GLY A 55 9.19 -8.17 -0.91
N CYS A 56 7.94 -8.59 -0.70
CA CYS A 56 7.60 -9.63 0.27
C CYS A 56 8.22 -11.00 -0.09
N LEU A 57 8.22 -11.39 -1.37
CA LEU A 57 8.86 -12.63 -1.81
C LEU A 57 10.38 -12.59 -1.60
N THR A 58 11.00 -11.47 -1.93
CA THR A 58 12.43 -11.23 -1.68
C THR A 58 12.71 -11.27 -0.18
N GLN A 59 11.87 -10.65 0.65
CA GLN A 59 12.01 -10.70 2.11
C GLN A 59 11.91 -12.13 2.67
N MET A 60 10.93 -12.92 2.21
CA MET A 60 10.80 -14.33 2.59
C MET A 60 12.02 -15.15 2.17
N TRP A 61 12.56 -14.90 0.97
CA TRP A 61 13.76 -15.56 0.47
C TRP A 61 15.01 -15.19 1.26
N LEU A 62 15.24 -13.90 1.56
CA LEU A 62 16.37 -13.45 2.37
C LEU A 62 16.23 -13.92 3.82
N GLY A 63 15.02 -13.92 4.39
CA GLY A 63 14.77 -14.45 5.74
C GLY A 63 15.13 -15.92 5.87
N LYS A 64 14.89 -16.72 4.81
CA LYS A 64 15.27 -18.14 4.77
C LYS A 64 16.79 -18.36 4.62
N LYS A 65 17.51 -17.43 4.00
CA LYS A 65 18.95 -17.56 3.69
C LYS A 65 19.88 -16.94 4.74
N PHE A 66 19.50 -15.79 5.30
CA PHE A 66 20.34 -14.99 6.20
C PHE A 66 19.79 -14.91 7.64
N GLY A 67 18.63 -15.51 7.91
CA GLY A 67 17.96 -15.49 9.20
C GLY A 67 17.15 -14.19 9.43
N GLY A 68 16.03 -14.31 10.15
CA GLY A 68 15.09 -13.19 10.37
C GLY A 68 15.74 -11.96 11.04
N HIS A 69 16.67 -12.19 11.97
CA HIS A 69 17.35 -11.12 12.71
C HIS A 69 18.19 -10.19 11.82
N PHE A 70 18.81 -10.72 10.76
CA PHE A 70 19.58 -9.89 9.82
C PHE A 70 18.66 -9.03 8.94
N VAL A 71 17.52 -9.58 8.54
CA VAL A 71 16.54 -8.89 7.70
C VAL A 71 15.93 -7.71 8.45
N GLU A 72 15.52 -7.94 9.69
CA GLU A 72 14.85 -6.93 10.51
C GLU A 72 15.79 -5.80 10.93
N HIS A 73 17.01 -6.12 11.35
CA HIS A 73 17.96 -5.09 11.84
C HIS A 73 18.79 -4.39 10.76
N LYS A 74 18.97 -4.97 9.58
CA LYS A 74 19.82 -4.35 8.54
C LYS A 74 19.09 -4.06 7.23
N LEU A 75 18.30 -5.00 6.72
CA LEU A 75 17.67 -4.83 5.40
C LEU A 75 16.49 -3.88 5.44
N VAL A 76 15.61 -4.00 6.45
CA VAL A 76 14.47 -3.10 6.61
C VAL A 76 14.91 -1.63 6.78
N PRO A 77 15.82 -1.27 7.71
CA PRO A 77 16.26 0.12 7.85
C PRO A 77 17.04 0.64 6.65
N LEU A 78 17.78 -0.22 5.93
CA LEU A 78 18.46 0.17 4.70
C LEU A 78 17.45 0.49 3.57
N ALA A 79 16.44 -0.36 3.38
CA ALA A 79 15.38 -0.12 2.40
C ALA A 79 14.58 1.14 2.74
N ALA A 80 14.21 1.33 4.01
CA ALA A 80 13.52 2.53 4.47
C ALA A 80 14.37 3.79 4.25
N GLY A 81 15.67 3.73 4.56
CA GLY A 81 16.61 4.80 4.30
C GLY A 81 16.73 5.15 2.82
N LEU A 82 16.72 4.16 1.93
CA LEU A 82 16.78 4.38 0.47
C LEU A 82 15.49 5.03 -0.06
N ILE A 83 14.33 4.56 0.38
CA ILE A 83 13.03 5.14 0.00
C ILE A 83 12.91 6.59 0.47
N VAL A 84 13.25 6.86 1.74
CA VAL A 84 13.18 8.21 2.32
C VAL A 84 14.25 9.11 1.71
N GLY A 85 15.44 8.59 1.41
CA GLY A 85 16.54 9.33 0.79
C GLY A 85 16.17 9.85 -0.60
N GLU A 86 15.59 9.01 -1.46
CA GLU A 86 15.10 9.42 -2.78
C GLU A 86 14.01 10.50 -2.68
N ALA A 87 13.03 10.30 -1.78
CA ALA A 87 11.97 11.29 -1.56
C ALA A 87 12.51 12.64 -1.07
N LEU A 88 13.46 12.63 -0.13
CA LEU A 88 14.10 13.83 0.38
C LEU A 88 14.89 14.58 -0.70
N MET A 89 15.59 13.86 -1.58
CA MET A 89 16.30 14.48 -2.71
C MET A 89 15.34 15.15 -3.70
N GLY A 90 14.20 14.51 -4.00
CA GLY A 90 13.15 15.11 -4.83
C GLY A 90 12.59 16.41 -4.23
N ILE A 91 12.31 16.41 -2.93
CA ILE A 91 11.83 17.60 -2.21
C ILE A 91 12.89 18.70 -2.19
N ALA A 92 14.16 18.35 -1.92
CA ALA A 92 15.25 19.31 -1.90
C ALA A 92 15.44 19.98 -3.27
N HIS A 93 15.37 19.20 -4.36
CA HIS A 93 15.44 19.74 -5.72
C HIS A 93 14.27 20.69 -6.02
N ALA A 94 13.04 20.29 -5.67
CA ALA A 94 11.86 21.14 -5.86
C ALA A 94 11.93 22.43 -5.03
N ALA A 95 12.40 22.35 -3.78
CA ALA A 95 12.60 23.53 -2.94
C ALA A 95 13.66 24.48 -3.51
N TYR A 96 14.79 23.95 -3.99
CA TYR A 96 15.82 24.77 -4.62
C TYR A 96 15.29 25.49 -5.87
N GLU A 97 14.50 24.78 -6.70
CA GLU A 97 13.90 25.38 -7.89
C GLU A 97 12.89 26.50 -7.57
N ILE A 98 12.19 26.43 -6.43
CA ILE A 98 11.20 27.45 -6.02
C ILE A 98 11.87 28.66 -5.35
N PHE A 99 12.93 28.47 -4.58
CA PHE A 99 13.57 29.56 -3.82
C PHE A 99 14.66 30.32 -4.59
N PHE A 100 15.31 29.69 -5.56
CA PHE A 100 16.43 30.28 -6.32
C PHE A 100 16.08 30.65 -7.77
N LYS A 101 14.80 30.57 -8.16
CA LYS A 101 14.27 30.95 -9.48
C LYS A 101 13.10 31.90 -9.33
#